data_AF-A0A8D0PBC4-F1
#
_entry.id   AF-A0A8D0PBC4-F1
#
_cell.length_a   1.000
_cell.length_b   1.000
_cell.length_c   1.000
_cell.angle_alpha   90.00
_cell.angle_beta   90.00
_cell.angle_gamma   90.00
#
_symmetry.space_group_name_H-M   'P 1'
#
loop_
_entity.id
_entity.type
_entity.pdbx_description
1 polymer ?
#
loop_
_entity_poly.entity_id
_entity_poly.type
_entity_poly.pdbx_seq_one_letter_code
_entity_poly.pdbx_strand_id
1 'polypeptide(L)'
;MGFSGLLLILVPLIVLGGVQEPGLVEAFICPSNRARCEMKERDQCTKHRQCPNKMNCCKFACGKKCLNIKQDVCSLPKKTGPCLAYLPRWWYDKEKKVCSRFIYGGCQGNNNNFQSENVCKDICSQKSKIEPASSWIRVRFIATESQWELLESAFLTRTAK
;
A
#
# COMPACT_ATOMS: atom_id res chain seq x y z
N MET A 1 -66.44 -16.29 -2.50
CA MET A 1 -66.38 -14.81 -2.48
C MET A 1 -65.75 -14.44 -1.14
N GLY A 2 -64.42 -14.28 -1.05
CA GLY A 2 -63.70 -12.98 -1.22
C GLY A 2 -63.96 -12.12 0.03
N PHE A 3 -63.02 -11.54 0.78
CA PHE A 3 -61.66 -11.03 0.57
C PHE A 3 -61.01 -10.92 1.99
N SER A 4 -59.73 -11.28 2.17
CA SER A 4 -58.56 -10.38 2.13
C SER A 4 -58.36 -9.46 3.34
N GLY A 5 -57.16 -9.55 3.92
CA GLY A 5 -56.49 -8.50 4.70
C GLY A 5 -56.86 -8.45 6.19
N LEU A 6 -55.97 -8.20 7.15
CA LEU A 6 -54.58 -7.77 7.18
C LEU A 6 -54.08 -8.21 8.58
N LEU A 7 -52.87 -8.75 8.70
CA LEU A 7 -51.70 -8.08 9.31
C LEU A 7 -51.85 -7.79 10.82
N LEU A 8 -50.87 -8.26 11.60
CA LEU A 8 -50.54 -8.05 13.03
C LEU A 8 -50.25 -9.47 13.57
N ILE A 9 -49.03 -9.92 13.84
CA ILE A 9 -47.95 -9.27 14.58
C ILE A 9 -46.63 -9.83 14.02
N LEU A 10 -45.92 -9.03 13.23
CA LEU A 10 -44.48 -9.17 13.09
C LEU A 10 -43.89 -8.80 14.45
N VAL A 11 -43.37 -9.78 15.20
CA VAL A 11 -42.47 -9.49 16.31
C VAL A 11 -41.14 -9.09 15.68
N PRO A 12 -40.71 -7.82 15.76
CA PRO A 12 -39.39 -7.46 15.29
C PRO A 12 -38.41 -7.96 16.35
N LEU A 13 -37.68 -9.04 16.04
CA LEU A 13 -36.42 -9.37 16.70
C LEU A 13 -35.39 -8.29 16.31
N ILE A 14 -35.52 -7.09 16.88
CA ILE A 14 -34.51 -6.03 16.77
C ILE A 14 -34.40 -5.32 18.13
N VAL A 15 -33.61 -5.89 19.03
CA VAL A 15 -32.76 -5.13 19.97
C VAL A 15 -31.43 -5.89 19.99
N LEU A 16 -30.53 -5.54 19.08
CA LEU A 16 -29.31 -4.79 19.39
C LEU A 16 -28.41 -5.48 20.43
N GLY A 17 -27.75 -6.53 19.95
CA GLY A 17 -26.51 -7.05 20.51
C GLY A 17 -25.51 -7.28 19.38
N GLY A 18 -25.14 -6.21 18.65
CA GLY A 18 -23.80 -6.18 18.04
C GLY A 18 -22.80 -6.39 19.17
N VAL A 19 -21.93 -7.38 19.10
CA VAL A 19 -20.67 -7.28 18.38
C VAL A 19 -20.42 -8.60 17.65
N GLN A 20 -20.83 -8.68 16.39
CA GLN A 20 -20.10 -9.53 15.45
C GLN A 20 -18.70 -8.91 15.38
N GLU A 21 -17.73 -9.50 16.07
CA GLU A 21 -16.31 -9.21 15.88
C GLU A 21 -16.06 -9.08 14.38
N PRO A 22 -15.63 -7.92 13.85
CA PRO A 22 -15.24 -7.81 12.46
C PRO A 22 -13.87 -8.46 12.29
N GLY A 23 -13.78 -9.77 12.55
CA GLY A 23 -12.60 -10.62 12.34
C GLY A 23 -12.35 -10.95 10.87
N LEU A 24 -12.83 -10.11 9.94
CA LEU A 24 -12.72 -10.32 8.50
C LEU A 24 -12.41 -9.03 7.73
N VAL A 25 -11.56 -8.17 8.29
CA VAL A 25 -10.94 -7.02 7.57
C VAL A 25 -9.42 -6.94 7.80
N GLU A 26 -8.75 -8.05 8.08
CA GLU A 26 -7.27 -8.03 8.27
C GLU A 26 -6.47 -8.38 6.99
N ALA A 27 -7.12 -8.85 5.92
CA ALA A 27 -6.41 -9.37 4.74
C ALA A 27 -6.02 -8.32 3.66
N PHE A 28 -6.47 -7.08 3.77
CA PHE A 28 -6.27 -6.07 2.71
C PHE A 28 -5.16 -5.04 2.99
N ILE A 29 -4.56 -5.03 4.18
CA ILE A 29 -3.68 -3.93 4.61
C ILE A 29 -2.21 -4.35 4.55
N CYS A 30 -1.71 -4.72 3.38
CA CYS A 30 -0.28 -4.91 3.14
C CYS A 30 0.13 -4.15 1.87
N PRO A 31 1.32 -3.53 1.85
CA PRO A 31 1.84 -2.94 0.62
C PRO A 31 1.93 -4.00 -0.46
N SER A 32 1.31 -3.76 -1.62
CA SER A 32 1.44 -4.66 -2.77
C SER A 32 2.88 -4.60 -3.29
N ASN A 33 3.55 -5.74 -3.35
CA ASN A 33 4.91 -5.85 -3.85
C ASN A 33 4.91 -5.83 -5.38
N ARG A 34 5.28 -4.71 -5.99
CA ARG A 34 5.55 -4.65 -7.45
C ARG A 34 7.00 -5.02 -7.82
N ALA A 35 7.83 -5.33 -6.83
CA ALA A 35 9.25 -5.61 -7.05
C ALA A 35 9.48 -6.93 -7.81
N ARG A 36 10.34 -6.90 -8.83
CA ARG A 36 10.80 -8.12 -9.50
C ARG A 36 11.80 -8.85 -8.61
N CYS A 37 11.38 -10.00 -8.09
CA CYS A 37 12.21 -10.83 -7.23
C CYS A 37 12.94 -11.88 -8.05
N GLU A 38 14.26 -11.73 -8.18
CA GLU A 38 15.11 -12.77 -8.78
C GLU A 38 15.30 -13.94 -7.81
N MET A 39 15.42 -13.64 -6.51
CA MET A 39 15.54 -14.65 -5.45
C MET A 39 14.47 -14.42 -4.38
N LYS A 40 13.99 -15.52 -3.78
CA LYS A 40 13.07 -15.47 -2.63
C LYS A 40 13.87 -15.25 -1.35
N GLU A 41 13.51 -14.23 -0.56
CA GLU A 41 14.05 -14.05 0.78
C GLU A 41 13.41 -15.04 1.77
N ARG A 42 14.14 -15.35 2.85
CA ARG A 42 13.60 -16.15 3.95
C ARG A 42 12.43 -15.41 4.60
N ASP A 43 11.31 -16.12 4.74
CA ASP A 43 10.12 -15.63 5.43
C ASP A 43 10.42 -15.44 6.93
N GLN A 44 10.27 -14.21 7.44
CA GLN A 44 10.40 -13.87 8.86
C GLN A 44 9.15 -14.26 9.66
N CYS A 45 8.00 -14.32 8.98
CA CYS A 45 6.72 -14.65 9.58
C CYS A 45 5.86 -15.46 8.59
N THR A 46 4.90 -16.19 9.12
CA THR A 46 3.85 -16.87 8.35
C THR A 46 2.45 -16.34 8.66
N LYS A 47 2.24 -15.77 9.86
CA LYS A 47 0.96 -15.21 10.34
C LYS A 47 1.18 -13.88 11.10
N HIS A 48 0.17 -13.01 11.12
CA HIS A 48 0.20 -11.70 11.80
C HIS A 48 0.58 -11.82 13.28
N ARG A 49 0.01 -12.80 14.00
CA ARG A 49 0.28 -13.04 15.44
C ARG A 49 1.75 -13.32 15.81
N GLN A 50 2.61 -13.68 14.85
CA GLN A 50 4.05 -13.89 15.10
C GLN A 50 4.83 -12.58 15.11
N CYS A 51 4.24 -11.51 14.60
CA CYS A 51 4.89 -10.22 14.54
C CYS A 51 4.68 -9.46 15.86
N PRO A 52 5.73 -8.81 16.40
CA PRO A 52 5.63 -8.05 17.63
C PRO A 52 4.75 -6.80 17.43
N ASN A 53 4.26 -6.23 18.54
CA ASN A 53 3.55 -4.95 18.56
C ASN A 53 2.34 -4.87 17.60
N LYS A 54 1.62 -5.98 17.43
CA LYS A 54 0.46 -6.08 16.53
C LYS A 54 0.79 -5.66 15.08
N MET A 55 2.02 -5.92 14.63
CA MET A 55 2.42 -5.71 13.25
C MET A 55 1.83 -6.76 12.32
N ASN A 56 1.83 -6.47 11.01
CA ASN A 56 1.26 -7.33 9.99
C ASN A 56 2.32 -8.19 9.31
N CYS A 57 1.98 -9.46 9.04
CA CYS A 57 2.83 -10.34 8.27
C CYS A 57 2.53 -10.19 6.78
N CYS A 58 3.35 -9.42 6.07
CA CYS A 58 3.11 -9.03 4.68
C CYS A 58 4.12 -9.66 3.72
N LYS A 59 3.69 -9.97 2.49
CA LYS A 59 4.62 -10.24 1.38
C LYS A 59 5.34 -8.94 1.01
N PHE A 60 6.61 -8.82 1.35
CA PHE A 60 7.40 -7.60 1.21
C PHE A 60 8.88 -7.94 0.95
N ALA A 61 9.53 -7.18 0.05
CA ALA A 61 10.94 -7.37 -0.30
C ALA A 61 11.31 -8.85 -0.57
N CYS A 62 10.51 -9.51 -1.41
CA CYS A 62 10.75 -10.89 -1.86
C CYS A 62 10.60 -11.99 -0.80
N GLY A 63 10.01 -11.71 0.37
CA GLY A 63 9.63 -12.69 1.38
C GLY A 63 8.43 -12.23 2.21
N LYS A 64 8.08 -12.96 3.27
CA LYS A 64 7.12 -12.51 4.28
C LYS A 64 7.84 -11.81 5.42
N LYS A 65 7.51 -10.54 5.68
CA LYS A 65 8.11 -9.72 6.74
C LYS A 65 7.07 -9.09 7.65
N CYS A 66 7.49 -8.81 8.88
CA CYS A 66 6.67 -8.08 9.84
C CYS A 66 6.76 -6.58 9.55
N LEU A 67 5.63 -5.98 9.15
CA LEU A 67 5.53 -4.57 8.80
C LEU A 67 4.61 -3.83 9.77
N ASN A 68 5.03 -2.62 10.15
CA ASN A 68 4.11 -1.60 10.60
C ASN A 68 3.53 -0.89 9.37
N ILE A 69 2.29 -1.20 9.04
CA ILE A 69 1.58 -0.68 7.86
C ILE A 69 1.37 0.84 7.88
N LYS A 70 1.48 1.49 9.05
CA LYS A 70 1.39 2.94 9.22
C LYS A 70 2.74 3.64 9.02
N GLN A 71 3.84 2.88 8.95
CA GLN A 71 5.19 3.42 8.86
C GLN A 71 5.71 3.29 7.43
N ASP A 72 6.24 4.39 6.90
CA ASP A 72 6.92 4.33 5.61
C ASP A 72 8.29 3.68 5.75
N VAL A 73 8.43 2.46 5.21
CA VAL A 73 9.70 1.72 5.17
C VAL A 73 10.81 2.55 4.53
N CYS A 74 10.52 3.28 3.45
CA CYS A 74 11.51 4.05 2.71
C CYS A 74 12.01 5.29 3.48
N SER A 75 11.33 5.67 4.57
CA SER A 75 11.75 6.79 5.43
C SER A 75 12.69 6.38 6.57
N LEU A 76 12.84 5.07 6.81
CA LEU A 76 13.65 4.52 7.89
C LEU A 76 15.15 4.70 7.59
N PRO A 77 16.00 4.86 8.62
CA PRO A 77 17.45 4.88 8.42
C PRO A 77 17.98 3.49 8.04
N LYS A 78 19.16 3.40 7.42
CA LYS A 78 19.90 2.14 7.38
C LYS A 78 20.18 1.62 8.80
N LYS A 79 20.07 0.32 9.00
CA LYS A 79 20.33 -0.32 10.29
C LYS A 79 21.14 -1.60 10.13
N THR A 80 22.43 -1.53 10.46
CA THR A 80 23.34 -2.69 10.46
C THR A 80 22.92 -3.73 11.49
N GLY A 81 22.48 -3.30 12.67
CA GLY A 81 22.20 -4.20 13.79
C GLY A 81 23.48 -4.65 14.51
N PRO A 82 23.35 -5.39 15.63
CA PRO A 82 24.49 -5.74 16.49
C PRO A 82 25.24 -7.01 16.07
N CYS A 83 24.66 -7.83 15.19
CA CYS A 83 25.33 -9.04 14.70
C CYS A 83 26.46 -8.70 13.71
N LEU A 84 27.41 -9.62 13.53
CA LEU A 84 28.66 -9.39 12.79
C LEU A 84 28.73 -10.10 11.42
N ALA A 85 27.60 -10.55 10.88
CA ALA A 85 27.60 -11.14 9.54
C ALA A 85 27.88 -10.07 8.48
N TYR A 86 28.63 -10.43 7.44
CA TYR A 86 28.86 -9.56 6.30
C TYR A 86 27.79 -9.83 5.23
N LEU A 87 26.65 -9.14 5.29
CA LEU A 87 25.57 -9.27 4.31
C LEU A 87 25.43 -7.97 3.51
N PRO A 88 25.94 -7.91 2.27
CA PRO A 88 25.69 -6.78 1.38
C PRO A 88 24.20 -6.64 1.08
N ARG A 89 23.65 -5.45 1.35
CA ARG A 89 22.24 -5.12 1.16
C ARG A 89 22.09 -3.72 0.59
N TRP A 90 20.87 -3.41 0.21
CA TRP A 90 20.47 -2.09 -0.29
C TRP A 90 19.50 -1.44 0.67
N TRP A 91 19.64 -0.14 0.87
CA TRP A 91 18.68 0.68 1.61
C TRP A 91 18.39 1.94 0.79
N TYR A 92 17.22 2.51 0.98
CA TYR A 92 16.83 3.77 0.35
C TYR A 92 17.29 4.94 1.21
N ASP A 93 18.21 5.74 0.67
CA ASP A 93 18.63 7.02 1.23
C ASP A 93 17.64 8.09 0.79
N LYS A 94 16.76 8.52 1.71
CA LYS A 94 15.71 9.49 1.42
C LYS A 94 16.23 10.90 1.14
N GLU A 95 17.39 11.26 1.70
CA GLU A 95 17.99 12.59 1.54
C GLU A 95 18.55 12.73 0.13
N LYS A 96 19.25 11.69 -0.32
CA LYS A 96 19.81 11.62 -1.67
C LYS A 96 18.82 11.11 -2.72
N LYS A 97 17.68 10.58 -2.29
CA LYS A 97 16.65 9.92 -3.11
C LYS A 97 17.20 8.76 -3.96
N VAL A 98 18.16 8.01 -3.44
CA VAL A 98 18.81 6.90 -4.14
C VAL A 98 18.90 5.64 -3.29
N CYS A 99 18.85 4.48 -3.94
CA CYS A 99 19.18 3.21 -3.30
C CYS A 99 20.70 3.06 -3.20
N SER A 100 21.22 2.87 -1.99
CA SER A 100 22.65 2.74 -1.71
C SER A 100 22.96 1.41 -1.05
N ARG A 101 24.18 0.90 -1.25
CA ARG A 101 24.65 -0.32 -0.58
C ARG A 101 24.98 -0.04 0.88
N PHE A 102 24.76 -1.03 1.74
CA PHE A 102 25.27 -1.07 3.11
C PHE A 102 25.49 -2.52 3.56
N ILE A 103 26.21 -2.70 4.66
CA ILE A 103 26.40 -4.01 5.27
C ILE A 103 25.39 -4.20 6.40
N TYR A 104 24.59 -5.26 6.29
CA TYR A 104 23.67 -5.71 7.33
C TYR A 104 24.34 -6.81 8.16
N GLY A 105 24.32 -6.63 9.48
CA GLY A 105 24.93 -7.54 10.44
C GLY A 105 24.22 -8.88 10.61
N GLY A 106 23.00 -9.03 10.05
CA GLY A 106 22.25 -10.29 10.05
C GLY A 106 21.11 -10.37 11.08
N CYS A 107 21.07 -9.48 12.08
CA CYS A 107 19.99 -9.44 13.07
C CYS A 107 19.57 -8.02 13.45
N GLN A 108 18.35 -7.89 14.00
CA GLN A 108 17.78 -6.66 14.54
C GLN A 108 17.85 -5.42 13.62
N GLY A 109 17.85 -5.64 12.30
CA GLY A 109 17.70 -4.58 11.30
C GLY A 109 16.30 -3.96 11.28
N ASN A 110 16.00 -3.20 10.24
CA ASN A 110 14.66 -2.74 9.93
C ASN A 110 14.30 -3.10 8.47
N ASN A 111 13.10 -2.72 8.04
CA ASN A 111 12.60 -3.12 6.72
C ASN A 111 13.16 -2.30 5.54
N ASN A 112 13.91 -1.21 5.79
CA ASN A 112 14.66 -0.50 4.74
C ASN A 112 15.98 -1.26 4.46
N ASN A 113 15.82 -2.50 4.01
CA ASN A 113 16.86 -3.48 3.79
C ASN A 113 16.38 -4.46 2.72
N PHE A 114 16.98 -4.35 1.54
CA PHE A 114 16.58 -5.05 0.33
C PHE A 114 17.77 -5.87 -0.20
N GLN A 115 17.50 -7.07 -0.73
CA GLN A 115 18.53 -7.93 -1.33
C GLN A 115 19.19 -7.33 -2.59
N SER A 116 18.47 -6.51 -3.36
CA SER A 116 18.97 -5.94 -4.61
C SER A 116 18.57 -4.49 -4.78
N GLU A 117 19.32 -3.78 -5.64
CA GLU A 117 19.04 -2.38 -5.99
C GLU A 117 17.67 -2.24 -6.65
N ASN A 118 17.33 -3.17 -7.55
CA ASN A 118 16.06 -3.18 -8.27
C ASN A 118 14.88 -3.29 -7.30
N VAL A 119 14.95 -4.21 -6.33
CA VAL A 119 13.90 -4.36 -5.31
C VAL A 119 13.75 -3.08 -4.48
N CYS A 120 14.87 -2.44 -4.12
CA CYS A 120 14.85 -1.16 -3.42
C CYS A 120 14.18 -0.06 -4.26
N LYS A 121 14.58 0.08 -5.54
CA LYS A 121 14.04 1.08 -6.46
C LYS A 121 12.55 0.88 -6.73
N ASP A 122 12.13 -0.36 -6.94
CA ASP A 122 10.73 -0.70 -7.18
C ASP A 122 9.84 -0.33 -6.00
N ILE A 123 10.33 -0.52 -4.77
CA ILE A 123 9.57 -0.23 -3.55
C ILE A 123 9.61 1.26 -3.19
N CYS A 124 10.76 1.91 -3.32
CA CYS A 124 10.98 3.25 -2.75
C CYS A 124 11.08 4.38 -3.78
N SER A 125 11.59 4.11 -4.98
CA SER A 125 11.79 5.13 -6.01
C SER A 125 10.57 5.39 -6.88
N GLN A 126 9.53 4.54 -6.83
CA GLN A 126 8.28 4.77 -7.58
C GLN A 126 7.35 5.81 -6.93
N LYS A 127 7.58 6.20 -5.67
CA LYS A 127 6.76 7.23 -5.01
C LYS A 127 6.89 8.62 -5.64
N SER A 128 7.98 8.88 -6.37
CA SER A 128 8.18 10.12 -7.11
C SER A 128 7.71 10.06 -8.57
N LYS A 129 7.27 8.89 -9.06
CA LYS A 129 6.68 8.74 -10.40
C LYS A 129 5.15 8.73 -10.39
N ILE A 130 4.55 8.88 -9.22
CA ILE A 130 3.25 9.54 -9.09
C ILE A 130 3.51 11.07 -8.99
N GLU A 131 4.31 11.61 -9.91
CA GLU A 131 3.79 12.77 -10.65
C GLU A 131 2.42 12.32 -11.18
N PRO A 132 1.37 13.13 -11.14
CA PRO A 132 0.10 12.76 -11.76
C PRO A 132 0.32 12.64 -13.28
N ALA A 133 0.88 11.53 -13.74
CA ALA A 133 0.72 11.04 -15.09
C ALA A 133 -0.79 10.79 -15.21
N SER A 134 -1.47 11.80 -15.73
CA SER A 134 -2.91 12.10 -15.64
C SER A 134 -3.38 12.85 -14.38
N SER A 135 -3.01 14.13 -14.28
CA SER A 135 -3.86 15.19 -13.68
C SER A 135 -5.15 15.46 -14.51
N TRP A 136 -5.68 14.41 -15.10
CA TRP A 136 -7.04 14.32 -15.57
C TRP A 136 -7.54 12.95 -15.12
N ILE A 137 -7.87 12.82 -13.84
CA ILE A 137 -9.04 12.00 -13.56
C ILE A 137 -10.15 12.73 -14.31
N ARG A 138 -10.46 12.29 -15.52
CA ARG A 138 -11.77 12.54 -16.13
C ARG A 138 -12.74 11.88 -15.16
N VAL A 139 -13.15 12.61 -14.14
CA VAL A 139 -14.44 12.38 -13.53
C VAL A 139 -15.37 12.52 -14.73
N ARG A 140 -15.86 11.39 -15.24
CA ARG A 140 -16.94 11.37 -16.22
C ARG A 140 -18.17 11.91 -15.48
N PHE A 141 -18.19 13.20 -15.20
CA PHE A 141 -19.45 13.92 -15.29
C PHE A 141 -19.82 13.86 -16.76
N ILE A 142 -21.02 13.35 -17.01
CA ILE A 142 -21.59 13.17 -18.32
C ILE A 142 -21.77 14.56 -18.93
N ALA A 143 -20.73 15.08 -19.56
CA ALA A 143 -20.82 16.21 -20.48
C ALA A 143 -21.04 15.61 -21.86
N THR A 144 -22.18 15.91 -22.47
CA THR A 144 -22.55 15.43 -23.80
C THR A 144 -21.56 15.96 -24.84
N GLU A 145 -21.44 15.23 -25.95
CA GLU A 145 -20.51 15.48 -27.07
C GLU A 145 -20.56 16.93 -27.60
N SER A 146 -21.70 17.61 -27.43
CA SER A 146 -21.92 19.02 -27.78
C SER A 146 -21.17 20.06 -26.93
N GLN A 147 -20.64 19.70 -25.75
CA GLN A 147 -19.94 20.66 -24.88
C GLN A 147 -18.43 20.74 -25.13
N TRP A 148 -17.85 19.81 -25.91
CA TRP A 148 -16.41 19.82 -26.19
C TRP A 148 -15.98 20.94 -27.15
N GLU A 149 -16.81 21.29 -28.14
CA GLU A 149 -16.45 22.32 -29.12
C GLU A 149 -16.45 23.75 -28.52
N LEU A 150 -17.20 23.99 -27.44
CA LEU A 150 -17.24 25.29 -26.76
C LEU A 150 -16.03 25.54 -25.85
N LEU A 151 -15.36 24.48 -25.38
CA LEU A 151 -14.19 24.62 -24.50
C LEU A 151 -12.88 24.80 -25.27
N GLU A 152 -12.74 24.23 -26.47
CA GLU A 152 -11.55 24.44 -27.31
C GLU A 152 -11.44 25.90 -27.80
N SER A 153 -12.56 26.54 -28.13
CA SER A 153 -12.60 27.96 -28.52
C SER A 153 -12.28 28.91 -27.37
N ALA A 154 -12.62 28.54 -26.12
CA ALA A 154 -12.29 29.32 -24.92
C ALA A 154 -10.82 29.15 -24.47
N PHE A 155 -10.17 28.02 -24.79
CA PHE A 155 -8.76 27.79 -24.47
C PHE A 155 -7.80 28.45 -25.47
N LEU A 156 -8.12 28.44 -26.77
CA LEU A 156 -7.29 29.08 -27.80
C LEU A 156 -7.27 30.61 -27.72
N THR A 157 -8.27 31.23 -27.09
CA THR A 157 -8.33 32.68 -26.88
C THR A 157 -7.58 33.17 -25.63
N ARG A 158 -7.10 32.26 -24.76
CA ARG A 158 -6.33 32.62 -23.55
C ARG A 158 -4.81 32.56 -23.71
N THR A 159 -4.29 31.96 -24.78
CA THR A 159 -2.84 31.88 -25.06
C THR A 159 -2.35 32.97 -26.02
N ALA A 160 -3.25 33.81 -26.53
CA ALA A 160 -2.93 34.99 -27.31
C ALA A 160 -3.22 36.28 -26.51
N LYS A 161 -2.48 36.49 -25.42
CA LYS A 161 -2.26 37.82 -24.84
C LYS A 161 -0.97 37.85 -24.01
#